data_AF-A0A0K2ZT67-F1
#
_entry.id   AF-A0A0K2ZT67-F1
#
_cell.length_a   1.000
_cell.length_b   1.000
_cell.length_c   1.000
_cell.angle_alpha   90.00
_cell.angle_beta   90.00
_cell.angle_gamma   90.00
#
_symmetry.space_group_name_H-M   'P 1'
#
loop_
_entity.id
_entity.type
_entity.pdbx_description
1 polymer ?
#
loop_
_entity_poly.entity_id
_entity_poly.type
_entity_poly.pdbx_seq_one_letter_code
_entity_poly.pdbx_strand_id
1 'polypeptide(L)'
;MHYPPAYQRLHPPSGPAAMILPSLILGPLGLLLLAGGAEAIKSNPPLGLLYCSGGVLLLAFLCFCFALHVRAQQVWAWHLRTGRVPSFRKGGFWKGALLGGGVGLAVGVACVGLGWRFAEHPVYGELATAAFYLAFLWGGVIVVVLALIIGWGRQAWDRTAIPSR
;
A
#
# COMPACT_ATOMS: atom_id res chain seq x y z
N MET A 1 -29.04 -22.75 30.96
CA MET A 1 -27.57 -22.88 30.86
C MET A 1 -27.09 -21.97 29.74
N HIS A 2 -26.51 -20.81 30.07
CA HIS A 2 -25.91 -19.93 29.08
C HIS A 2 -24.50 -20.44 28.77
N TYR A 3 -24.28 -20.91 27.54
CA TYR A 3 -22.94 -21.16 27.04
C TYR A 3 -22.17 -19.82 27.04
N PRO A 4 -21.00 -19.73 27.69
CA PRO A 4 -20.15 -18.55 27.53
C PRO A 4 -19.82 -18.41 26.04
N PRO A 5 -19.86 -17.19 25.47
CA PRO A 5 -19.50 -16.99 24.07
C PRO A 5 -18.09 -17.52 23.88
N ALA A 6 -17.89 -18.34 22.84
CA ALA A 6 -16.59 -18.90 22.51
C ALA A 6 -15.55 -17.77 22.49
N TYR A 7 -14.70 -17.72 23.52
CA TYR A 7 -13.60 -16.76 23.57
C TYR A 7 -12.77 -16.98 22.32
N GLN A 8 -12.73 -15.98 21.44
CA GLN A 8 -11.87 -15.99 20.27
C GLN A 8 -10.44 -16.13 20.79
N ARG A 9 -9.81 -17.30 20.58
CA ARG A 9 -8.44 -17.55 21.05
C ARG A 9 -7.53 -16.52 20.41
N LEU A 10 -7.04 -15.59 21.22
CA LEU A 10 -6.04 -14.63 20.81
C LEU A 10 -4.69 -15.33 20.80
N HIS A 11 -4.14 -15.52 19.61
CA HIS A 11 -2.78 -16.01 19.45
C HIS A 11 -1.79 -14.86 19.69
N PRO A 12 -0.67 -15.11 20.38
CA PRO A 12 0.39 -14.13 20.49
C PRO A 12 0.87 -13.74 19.08
N PRO A 13 1.13 -12.45 18.82
CA PRO A 13 1.70 -12.05 17.56
C PRO A 13 3.05 -12.74 17.37
N SER A 14 3.34 -13.15 16.14
CA SER A 14 4.65 -13.74 15.81
C SER A 14 5.77 -12.76 16.18
N GLY A 15 6.91 -13.29 16.62
CA GLY A 15 8.05 -12.45 17.00
C GLY A 15 8.64 -11.68 15.80
N PRO A 16 9.64 -10.82 16.04
CA PRO A 16 10.28 -10.02 14.99
C PRO A 16 10.85 -10.86 13.85
N ALA A 17 11.12 -12.16 14.09
CA ALA A 17 11.52 -13.13 13.08
C ALA A 17 10.57 -13.22 11.87
N ALA A 18 9.27 -12.96 12.06
CA ALA A 18 8.29 -12.99 10.98
C ALA A 18 8.52 -11.89 9.91
N MET A 19 9.24 -10.82 10.26
CA MET A 19 9.59 -9.75 9.32
C MET A 19 10.97 -9.94 8.67
N ILE A 20 11.77 -10.90 9.12
CA ILE A 20 13.12 -11.13 8.59
C ILE A 20 13.05 -11.63 7.15
N LEU A 21 12.25 -12.66 6.88
CA LEU A 21 12.16 -13.25 5.54
C LEU A 21 11.60 -12.25 4.50
N PRO A 22 10.48 -11.54 4.77
CA PRO A 22 10.02 -10.49 3.85
C PRO A 22 11.06 -9.39 3.64
N SER A 23 11.73 -8.92 4.70
CA SER A 23 12.72 -7.84 4.58
C SER A 23 13.98 -8.27 3.82
N LEU A 24 14.42 -9.51 3.98
CA LEU A 24 15.57 -10.07 3.25
C LEU A 24 15.31 -10.23 1.76
N ILE A 25 14.06 -10.49 1.36
CA ILE A 25 13.71 -10.68 -0.06
C ILE A 25 13.30 -9.34 -0.68
N LEU A 26 12.30 -8.68 -0.10
CA LEU A 26 11.71 -7.46 -0.67
C LEU A 26 12.59 -6.23 -0.45
N GLY A 27 13.37 -6.17 0.63
CA GLY A 27 14.26 -5.03 0.91
C GLY A 27 15.32 -4.84 -0.16
N PRO A 28 16.21 -5.84 -0.39
CA PRO A 28 17.20 -5.77 -1.46
C PRO A 28 16.57 -5.60 -2.84
N LEU A 29 15.46 -6.28 -3.12
CA LEU A 29 14.77 -6.17 -4.40
C LEU A 29 14.20 -4.76 -4.64
N GLY A 30 13.65 -4.13 -3.60
CA GLY A 30 13.21 -2.73 -3.65
C GLY A 30 14.37 -1.76 -3.89
N LEU A 31 15.51 -1.96 -3.24
CA LEU A 31 16.72 -1.15 -3.45
C LEU A 31 17.31 -1.34 -4.85
N LEU A 32 17.35 -2.58 -5.36
CA LEU A 32 17.82 -2.88 -6.70
C LEU A 32 16.93 -2.22 -7.77
N LEU A 33 15.61 -2.26 -7.60
CA LEU A 33 14.67 -1.56 -8.47
C LEU A 33 14.90 -0.05 -8.46
N LEU A 34 15.16 0.53 -7.29
CA LEU A 34 15.34 1.97 -7.14
C LEU A 34 16.67 2.45 -7.70
N ALA A 35 17.75 1.71 -7.43
CA ALA A 35 19.08 1.98 -7.99
C ALA A 35 19.12 1.74 -9.50
N GLY A 36 18.57 0.62 -9.96
CA GLY A 36 18.46 0.30 -11.39
C GLY A 36 17.56 1.29 -12.14
N GLY A 37 16.46 1.73 -11.52
CA GLY A 37 15.59 2.77 -12.06
C GLY A 37 16.29 4.12 -12.19
N ALA A 38 17.06 4.53 -11.18
CA ALA A 38 17.82 5.78 -11.21
C ALA A 38 18.86 5.82 -12.34
N GLU A 39 19.52 4.70 -12.61
CA GLU A 39 20.42 4.58 -13.77
C GLU A 39 19.66 4.51 -15.09
N ALA A 40 18.55 3.77 -15.14
CA ALA A 40 17.71 3.65 -16.33
C ALA A 40 17.05 4.98 -16.74
N ILE A 41 16.82 5.92 -15.82
CA ILE A 41 16.31 7.26 -16.16
C ILE A 41 17.24 8.00 -17.14
N LYS A 42 18.55 7.75 -17.07
CA LYS A 42 19.53 8.42 -17.94
C LYS A 42 19.47 7.95 -19.40
N SER A 43 19.10 6.69 -19.62
CA SER A 43 19.05 6.07 -20.95
C SER A 43 17.63 5.98 -21.51
N ASN A 44 16.66 5.68 -20.66
CA ASN A 44 15.26 5.51 -21.02
C ASN A 44 14.36 6.01 -19.87
N PRO A 45 13.98 7.30 -19.87
CA PRO A 45 13.19 7.93 -18.80
C PRO A 45 11.90 7.19 -18.40
N PRO A 46 11.04 6.68 -19.32
CA PRO A 46 9.80 6.01 -18.92
C PRO A 46 10.07 4.68 -18.19
N LEU A 47 11.03 3.90 -18.67
CA LEU A 47 11.40 2.63 -18.05
C LEU A 47 12.12 2.85 -16.70
N GLY A 48 12.94 3.90 -16.60
CA GLY A 48 13.53 4.33 -15.33
C GLY A 48 12.50 4.77 -14.28
N LEU A 49 11.50 5.57 -14.68
CA LEU A 49 10.38 5.96 -13.83
C LEU A 49 9.56 4.74 -13.36
N LEU A 50 9.31 3.79 -14.25
CA LEU A 50 8.61 2.55 -13.92
C LEU A 50 9.36 1.79 -12.81
N TYR A 51 10.67 1.56 -12.97
CA TYR A 51 11.47 0.85 -11.97
C TYR A 51 11.60 1.62 -10.65
N CYS A 52 11.81 2.94 -10.69
CA CYS A 52 11.84 3.75 -9.47
C CYS A 52 10.50 3.69 -8.72
N SER A 53 9.37 3.83 -9.43
CA SER A 53 8.05 3.74 -8.81
C SER A 53 7.79 2.37 -8.18
N GLY A 54 8.19 1.28 -8.86
CA GLY A 54 8.13 -0.08 -8.33
C GLY A 54 8.97 -0.27 -7.07
N GLY A 55 10.21 0.25 -7.07
CA GLY A 55 11.10 0.21 -5.91
C GLY A 55 10.53 0.97 -4.70
N VAL A 56 10.01 2.18 -4.91
CA VAL A 56 9.36 2.98 -3.86
C VAL A 56 8.14 2.27 -3.29
N LEU A 57 7.30 1.67 -4.14
CA LEU A 57 6.10 0.95 -3.70
C LEU A 57 6.45 -0.27 -2.85
N LEU A 58 7.47 -1.04 -3.22
CA LEU A 58 7.92 -2.19 -2.45
C LEU A 58 8.47 -1.79 -1.08
N LEU A 59 9.29 -0.75 -1.02
CA LEU A 59 9.83 -0.24 0.24
C LEU A 59 8.72 0.34 1.12
N ALA A 60 7.78 1.10 0.55
CA ALA A 60 6.64 1.63 1.27
C ALA A 60 5.75 0.50 1.83
N PHE A 61 5.52 -0.55 1.04
CA PHE A 61 4.80 -1.74 1.49
C PHE A 61 5.52 -2.43 2.66
N LEU A 62 6.84 -2.61 2.57
CA LEU A 62 7.63 -3.21 3.64
C LEU A 62 7.56 -2.37 4.94
N CYS A 63 7.72 -1.05 4.82
CA CYS A 63 7.57 -0.13 5.95
C CYS A 63 6.16 -0.19 6.55
N PHE A 64 5.12 -0.27 5.72
CA PHE A 64 3.74 -0.41 6.17
C PHE A 64 3.52 -1.74 6.91
N CYS A 65 4.01 -2.86 6.38
CA CYS A 65 3.98 -4.16 7.05
C CYS A 65 4.70 -4.10 8.40
N PHE A 66 5.90 -3.52 8.45
CA PHE A 66 6.65 -3.33 9.68
C PHE A 66 5.87 -2.50 10.72
N ALA A 67 5.26 -1.39 10.29
CA ALA A 67 4.43 -0.56 11.17
C ALA A 67 3.22 -1.32 11.73
N LEU A 68 2.54 -2.14 10.91
CA LEU A 68 1.46 -3.01 11.38
C LEU A 68 1.94 -4.03 12.42
N HIS A 69 3.13 -4.60 12.23
CA HIS A 69 3.72 -5.54 13.17
C HIS A 69 4.06 -4.89 14.51
N VAL A 70 4.72 -3.72 14.49
CA VAL A 70 4.99 -2.95 15.71
C VAL A 70 3.69 -2.65 16.46
N ARG A 71 2.65 -2.22 15.76
CA ARG A 71 1.35 -1.93 16.39
C ARG A 71 0.67 -3.18 16.93
N ALA A 72 0.77 -4.32 16.25
CA ALA A 72 0.27 -5.59 16.77
C ALA A 72 0.99 -5.98 18.09
N GLN A 73 2.31 -5.80 18.17
CA GLN A 73 3.06 -6.00 19.41
C GLN A 73 2.62 -5.04 20.53
N GLN A 74 2.36 -3.78 20.21
CA GLN A 74 1.87 -2.80 21.18
C GLN A 74 0.47 -3.14 21.72
N VAL A 75 -0.44 -3.60 20.85
CA VAL A 75 -1.78 -4.07 21.27
C VAL A 75 -1.66 -5.29 22.19
N TRP A 76 -0.74 -6.21 21.88
CA TRP A 76 -0.47 -7.36 22.74
C TRP A 76 0.10 -6.95 24.11
N ALA A 77 1.07 -6.03 24.13
CA ALA A 77 1.61 -5.49 25.37
C ALA A 77 0.53 -4.77 26.21
N TRP A 78 -0.39 -4.04 25.57
CA TRP A 78 -1.54 -3.44 26.24
C TRP A 78 -2.48 -4.50 26.83
N HIS A 79 -2.77 -5.57 26.08
CA HIS A 79 -3.59 -6.68 26.54
C HIS A 79 -2.99 -7.34 27.79
N LEU A 80 -1.69 -7.63 27.78
CA LEU A 80 -0.97 -8.21 28.93
C LEU A 80 -1.00 -7.30 30.16
N ARG A 81 -0.92 -5.97 29.97
CA ARG A 81 -0.94 -4.99 31.07
C ARG A 81 -2.31 -4.79 31.70
N THR A 82 -3.38 -4.91 30.91
CA THR A 82 -4.75 -4.58 31.36
C THR A 82 -5.62 -5.80 31.61
N GLY A 83 -5.23 -6.98 31.12
CA GLY A 83 -6.05 -8.20 31.14
C GLY A 83 -7.31 -8.13 30.27
N ARG A 84 -7.51 -7.04 29.51
CA ARG A 84 -8.72 -6.82 28.70
C ARG A 84 -8.52 -7.32 27.29
N VAL A 85 -9.50 -8.06 26.76
CA VAL A 85 -9.47 -8.56 25.37
C VAL A 85 -9.64 -7.37 24.41
N PRO A 86 -8.72 -7.16 23.44
CA PRO A 86 -8.83 -6.07 22.47
C PRO A 86 -10.05 -6.29 21.56
N SER A 87 -10.89 -5.26 21.42
CA SER A 87 -12.01 -5.27 20.47
C SER A 87 -11.53 -4.75 19.11
N PHE A 88 -11.52 -5.62 18.11
CA PHE A 88 -11.11 -5.23 16.76
C PHE A 88 -12.18 -4.36 16.11
N ARG A 89 -11.82 -3.12 15.76
CA ARG A 89 -12.70 -2.24 14.98
C ARG A 89 -12.96 -2.87 13.61
N LYS A 90 -14.24 -3.10 13.27
CA LYS A 90 -14.65 -3.67 11.99
C LYS A 90 -14.70 -2.65 10.84
N GLY A 91 -14.65 -1.36 11.14
CA GLY A 91 -14.68 -0.26 10.16
C GLY A 91 -13.32 0.07 9.54
N GLY A 92 -13.31 1.02 8.61
CA GLY A 92 -12.08 1.58 8.00
C GLY A 92 -11.92 1.29 6.52
N PHE A 93 -12.45 0.16 6.02
CA PHE A 93 -12.33 -0.23 4.62
C PHE A 93 -12.87 0.82 3.66
N TRP A 94 -14.14 1.21 3.80
CA TRP A 94 -14.77 2.20 2.90
C TRP A 94 -14.07 3.56 2.90
N LYS A 95 -13.53 3.99 4.05
CA LYS A 95 -12.74 5.24 4.14
C LYS A 95 -11.44 5.14 3.34
N GLY A 96 -10.73 4.01 3.48
CA GLY A 96 -9.55 3.74 2.68
C GLY A 96 -9.86 3.56 1.19
N ALA A 97 -10.96 2.88 0.87
CA ALA A 97 -11.37 2.63 -0.50
C ALA A 97 -11.78 3.92 -1.23
N LEU A 98 -12.49 4.82 -0.55
CA LEU A 98 -12.79 6.15 -1.09
C LEU A 98 -11.50 6.96 -1.34
N LEU A 99 -10.56 6.94 -0.40
CA LEU A 99 -9.27 7.61 -0.59
C LEU A 99 -8.50 7.01 -1.77
N GLY A 100 -8.40 5.68 -1.85
CA GLY A 100 -7.68 5.01 -2.93
C GLY A 100 -8.33 5.17 -4.30
N GLY A 101 -9.66 5.13 -4.35
CA GLY A 101 -10.43 5.44 -5.56
C GLY A 101 -10.24 6.89 -5.99
N GLY A 102 -10.25 7.83 -5.06
CA GLY A 102 -9.98 9.25 -5.33
C GLY A 102 -8.58 9.50 -5.88
N VAL A 103 -7.56 8.87 -5.29
CA VAL A 103 -6.18 8.93 -5.80
C VAL A 103 -6.08 8.33 -7.20
N GLY A 104 -6.68 7.15 -7.43
CA GLY A 104 -6.70 6.52 -8.74
C GLY A 104 -7.37 7.39 -9.80
N LEU A 105 -8.49 8.03 -9.45
CA LEU A 105 -9.20 8.95 -10.35
C LEU A 105 -8.36 10.19 -10.66
N ALA A 106 -7.74 10.80 -9.65
CA ALA A 106 -6.88 11.96 -9.84
C ALA A 106 -5.69 11.64 -10.76
N VAL A 107 -5.06 10.47 -10.58
CA VAL A 107 -3.98 9.98 -11.46
C VAL A 107 -4.50 9.75 -12.89
N GLY A 108 -5.65 9.09 -13.04
CA GLY A 108 -6.27 8.88 -14.35
C GLY A 108 -6.56 10.19 -15.09
N VAL A 109 -7.14 11.17 -14.40
CA VAL A 109 -7.41 12.52 -14.97
C VAL A 109 -6.11 13.22 -15.35
N ALA A 110 -5.07 13.14 -14.51
CA ALA A 110 -3.76 13.72 -14.83
C ALA A 110 -3.15 13.07 -16.09
N CYS A 111 -3.21 11.74 -16.22
CA CYS A 111 -2.74 11.03 -17.40
C CYS A 111 -3.51 11.42 -18.66
N VAL A 112 -4.84 11.57 -18.58
CA VAL A 112 -5.66 12.04 -19.70
C VAL A 112 -5.29 13.47 -20.09
N GLY A 113 -5.14 14.37 -19.10
CA GLY A 113 -4.75 15.76 -19.35
C GLY A 113 -3.35 15.90 -19.94
N LEU A 114 -2.40 15.08 -19.49
CA LEU A 114 -1.05 15.01 -20.06
C LEU A 114 -1.09 14.53 -21.51
N GLY A 115 -1.84 13.47 -21.80
CA GLY A 115 -2.06 12.97 -23.16
C GLY A 115 -2.61 14.05 -24.07
N TRP A 116 -3.70 14.70 -23.66
CA TRP A 116 -4.34 15.75 -24.45
C TRP A 116 -3.41 16.94 -24.73
N ARG A 117 -2.60 17.35 -23.74
CA ARG A 117 -1.80 18.58 -23.83
C ARG A 117 -0.42 18.38 -24.45
N PHE A 118 0.14 17.17 -24.37
CA PHE A 118 1.53 16.90 -24.74
C PHE A 118 1.71 15.79 -25.77
N ALA A 119 0.64 15.21 -26.34
CA ALA A 119 0.75 14.14 -27.35
C ALA A 119 1.66 14.50 -28.54
N GLU A 120 1.63 15.76 -29.00
CA GLU A 120 2.45 16.23 -30.14
C GLU A 120 3.81 16.80 -29.71
N HIS A 121 4.14 16.78 -28.41
CA HIS A 121 5.37 17.40 -27.93
C HIS A 121 6.60 16.57 -28.33
N PRO A 122 7.66 17.17 -28.91
CA PRO A 122 8.80 16.42 -29.48
C PRO A 122 9.63 15.62 -28.47
N VAL A 123 9.45 15.86 -27.18
CA VAL A 123 10.21 15.24 -26.07
C VAL A 123 9.32 14.39 -25.16
N TYR A 124 8.05 14.79 -24.98
CA TYR A 124 7.12 14.16 -24.04
C TYR A 124 5.97 13.42 -24.72
N GLY A 125 5.86 13.49 -26.06
CA GLY A 125 4.76 12.93 -26.84
C GLY A 125 4.56 11.43 -26.63
N GLU A 126 5.63 10.65 -26.67
CA GLU A 126 5.55 9.20 -26.43
C GLU A 126 5.09 8.87 -25.01
N LEU A 127 5.64 9.55 -23.99
CA LEU A 127 5.26 9.36 -22.59
C LEU A 127 3.80 9.76 -22.35
N ALA A 128 3.38 10.92 -22.88
CA ALA A 128 2.03 11.44 -22.74
C ALA A 128 1.00 10.51 -23.43
N THR A 129 1.35 9.99 -24.60
CA THR A 129 0.52 9.04 -25.36
C THR A 129 0.42 7.70 -24.63
N ALA A 130 1.54 7.18 -24.12
CA ALA A 130 1.55 5.96 -23.31
C ALA A 130 0.73 6.12 -22.02
N ALA A 131 0.86 7.25 -21.32
CA ALA A 131 0.07 7.57 -20.13
C ALA A 131 -1.43 7.65 -20.44
N PHE A 132 -1.79 8.23 -21.60
CA PHE A 132 -3.17 8.27 -22.07
C PHE A 132 -3.73 6.87 -22.35
N TYR A 133 -3.02 6.04 -23.10
CA TYR A 133 -3.44 4.66 -23.37
C TYR A 133 -3.57 3.82 -22.10
N LEU A 134 -2.64 4.00 -21.16
CA LEU A 134 -2.69 3.32 -19.87
C LEU A 134 -3.92 3.75 -19.06
N ALA A 135 -4.22 5.05 -19.01
CA ALA A 135 -5.42 5.55 -18.36
C ALA A 135 -6.71 5.11 -19.07
N PHE A 136 -6.73 5.08 -20.40
CA PHE A 136 -7.90 4.69 -21.18
C PHE A 136 -8.21 3.20 -21.07
N LEU A 137 -7.19 2.34 -21.23
CA LEU A 137 -7.36 0.88 -21.20
C LEU A 137 -7.48 0.33 -19.78
N TRP A 138 -6.72 0.89 -18.83
CA TRP A 138 -6.56 0.32 -17.50
C TRP A 138 -7.00 1.24 -16.37
N GLY A 139 -7.42 2.48 -16.64
CA GLY A 139 -7.75 3.46 -15.61
C GLY A 139 -8.81 2.96 -14.63
N GLY A 140 -9.90 2.36 -15.12
CA GLY A 140 -10.92 1.75 -14.26
C GLY A 140 -10.37 0.64 -13.36
N VAL A 141 -9.53 -0.22 -13.91
CA VAL A 141 -8.87 -1.31 -13.15
C VAL A 141 -7.93 -0.73 -12.10
N ILE A 142 -7.12 0.26 -12.46
CA ILE A 142 -6.16 0.93 -11.56
C ILE A 142 -6.90 1.60 -10.38
N VAL A 143 -8.00 2.30 -10.66
CA VAL A 143 -8.86 2.93 -9.63
C VAL A 143 -9.39 1.89 -8.66
N VAL A 144 -9.95 0.79 -9.17
CA VAL A 144 -10.51 -0.28 -8.33
C VAL A 144 -9.42 -0.96 -7.51
N VAL A 145 -8.28 -1.28 -8.12
CA VAL A 145 -7.16 -1.92 -7.42
C VAL A 145 -6.62 -1.03 -6.31
N LEU A 146 -6.40 0.27 -6.57
CA LEU A 146 -5.95 1.21 -5.54
C LEU A 146 -6.97 1.38 -4.42
N ALA A 147 -8.27 1.45 -4.75
CA ALA A 147 -9.34 1.49 -3.76
C ALA A 147 -9.32 0.24 -2.87
N LEU A 148 -9.17 -0.95 -3.45
CA LEU A 148 -9.08 -2.18 -2.68
C LEU A 148 -7.84 -2.19 -1.78
N ILE A 149 -6.65 -1.94 -2.32
CA ILE A 149 -5.38 -1.98 -1.57
C ILE A 149 -5.43 -1.00 -0.40
N ILE A 150 -5.83 0.26 -0.63
CA ILE A 150 -5.86 1.29 0.40
C ILE A 150 -7.01 1.03 1.38
N GLY A 151 -8.15 0.51 0.93
CA GLY A 151 -9.25 0.06 1.78
C GLY A 151 -8.81 -1.02 2.76
N TRP A 152 -8.18 -2.09 2.26
CA TRP A 152 -7.66 -3.17 3.08
C TRP A 152 -6.53 -2.69 4.01
N GLY A 153 -5.61 -1.87 3.52
CA GLY A 153 -4.55 -1.27 4.32
C GLY A 153 -5.12 -0.43 5.46
N ARG A 154 -6.12 0.41 5.18
CA ARG A 154 -6.79 1.22 6.21
C ARG A 154 -7.51 0.36 7.23
N GLN A 155 -8.21 -0.68 6.80
CA GLN A 155 -8.87 -1.60 7.71
C GLN A 155 -7.87 -2.36 8.59
N ALA A 156 -6.75 -2.82 8.05
CA ALA A 156 -5.68 -3.46 8.82
C ALA A 156 -5.07 -2.49 9.85
N TRP A 157 -4.90 -1.23 9.44
CA TRP A 157 -4.45 -0.16 10.34
C TRP A 157 -5.44 0.10 11.47
N ASP A 158 -6.74 0.23 11.18
CA ASP A 158 -7.73 0.51 12.21
C ASP A 158 -7.92 -0.68 13.17
N ARG A 159 -7.70 -1.92 12.71
CA ARG A 159 -7.71 -3.13 13.56
C ARG A 159 -6.53 -3.22 14.52
N THR A 160 -5.39 -2.64 14.17
CA THR A 160 -4.17 -2.64 15.01
C THR A 160 -4.09 -1.40 15.90
N ALA A 161 -5.17 -0.64 16.06
CA ALA A 161 -5.23 0.49 16.96
C ALA A 161 -5.39 0.05 18.42
N ILE A 162 -4.55 0.60 19.30
CA ILE A 162 -4.67 0.41 20.75
C ILE A 162 -5.95 1.11 21.20
N PRO A 163 -6.82 0.45 21.98
CA PRO A 163 -8.00 1.08 22.55
C PRO A 163 -7.61 2.29 23.41
N SER A 164 -8.32 3.42 23.23
CA SER A 164 -8.25 4.52 24.19
C SER A 164 -8.79 4.02 25.53
N ARG A 165 -8.07 4.33 26.62
CA ARG A 165 -8.34 3.86 27.99
C ARG A 165 -9.80 3.95 28.40
#